data_AF-A0A8C4F077-F1
#
_entry.id   AF-A0A8C4F077-F1
#
_cell.length_a   1.000
_cell.length_b   1.000
_cell.length_c   1.000
_cell.angle_alpha   90.00
_cell.angle_beta   90.00
_cell.angle_gamma   90.00
#
_symmetry.space_group_name_H-M   'P 1'
#
loop_
_entity.id
_entity.type
_entity.pdbx_description
1 polymer ?
#
loop_
_entity_poly.entity_id
_entity_poly.type
_entity_poly.pdbx_seq_one_letter_code
_entity_poly.pdbx_strand_id
1 'polypeptide(L)'
;MMADSASTEEVAVIGNTDITSAESENNIINTMVERGTALLRKMEINVAEAEKRTGKNTVNMQETYTVYLIETRPAESVPEGGTPATPDTLWRRYSEFELLRMYLLVTYPYIIVPPLPEKRAEFVWHKLSADNLDPDFVERRRVGLENFLLRVASHPVLSNDKIFFLFLTEEKGWREEVLDTGFQDKVDSRLKSLSAMFRVKNPDKRFTALKQYSDELNTVISQLLRVRARVADRLYGVYKVHGNYGRVFSEWSAIEKEMGDGLQSAGHHMDTYAASIDDILEEEEHYADQLKEYLFYTDAVRSVCRKHELIQYELEMAVQDLAHKKQQKEELATGTVRVFSLKGMTSKLFGQESQEQRESRLAALDQSIQEGEETVMEKNTECKEFVRTAWEDIERFKEQKDKDLREALISYAIMQISMCKKGIQVWSNAKECFNKM
;
A
#
# COMPACT_ATOMS: atom_id res chain seq x y z
N MET A 1 -43.22 -44.90 32.65
CA MET A 1 -41.87 -45.37 33.00
C MET A 1 -40.88 -44.48 32.28
N MET A 2 -40.07 -43.80 33.08
CA MET A 2 -38.94 -42.90 32.80
C MET A 2 -38.27 -43.06 31.42
N ALA A 3 -38.10 -41.93 30.73
CA ALA A 3 -37.02 -41.73 29.77
C ALA A 3 -36.14 -40.61 30.35
N ASP A 4 -35.01 -41.00 30.94
CA ASP A 4 -33.92 -40.11 31.30
C ASP A 4 -32.94 -40.08 30.14
N SER A 5 -32.86 -38.94 29.45
CA SER A 5 -31.70 -38.58 28.63
C SER A 5 -31.42 -37.10 28.88
N ALA A 6 -30.69 -36.83 29.96
CA ALA A 6 -30.12 -35.53 30.24
C ALA A 6 -29.07 -35.19 29.15
N SER A 7 -29.41 -34.27 28.26
CA SER A 7 -28.42 -33.53 27.47
C SER A 7 -28.07 -32.26 28.24
N THR A 8 -26.91 -32.27 28.87
CA THR A 8 -26.30 -31.12 29.52
C THR A 8 -26.01 -30.05 28.46
N GLU A 9 -26.70 -28.92 28.53
CA GLU A 9 -26.33 -27.71 27.78
C GLU A 9 -25.04 -27.14 28.39
N GLU A 10 -23.93 -27.26 27.69
CA GLU A 10 -22.72 -26.48 27.99
C GLU A 10 -22.97 -25.02 27.58
N VAL A 11 -23.19 -24.18 28.59
CA VAL A 11 -23.15 -22.73 28.47
C VAL A 11 -21.71 -22.33 28.16
N ALA A 12 -21.45 -21.85 26.94
CA ALA A 12 -20.17 -21.29 26.55
C ALA A 12 -19.93 -19.98 27.31
N VAL A 13 -19.16 -20.06 28.38
CA VAL A 13 -18.60 -18.91 29.09
C VAL A 13 -17.44 -18.37 28.25
N ILE A 14 -17.60 -17.17 27.68
CA ILE A 14 -16.50 -16.44 27.05
C ILE A 14 -15.62 -15.87 28.18
N GLY A 15 -14.62 -16.64 28.58
CA GLY A 15 -13.54 -16.19 29.43
C GLY A 15 -12.44 -15.56 28.58
N ASN A 16 -11.92 -14.42 29.01
CA ASN A 16 -10.71 -13.79 28.48
C ASN A 16 -9.60 -14.84 28.26
N THR A 17 -9.18 -15.01 27.01
CA THR A 17 -8.06 -15.89 26.66
C THR A 17 -6.86 -15.07 26.26
N ASP A 18 -5.76 -15.40 26.92
CA ASP A 18 -4.39 -15.04 26.58
C ASP A 18 -4.06 -15.29 25.09
N ILE A 19 -3.14 -14.48 24.58
CA ILE A 19 -2.56 -14.51 23.23
C ILE A 19 -2.12 -15.95 22.89
N THR A 20 -2.75 -16.56 21.87
CA THR A 20 -2.47 -17.94 21.43
C THR A 20 -2.11 -17.99 19.94
N SER A 21 -1.54 -19.11 19.49
CA SER A 21 -1.12 -19.41 18.11
C SER A 21 -2.19 -19.20 17.03
N ALA A 22 -3.46 -19.00 17.41
CA ALA A 22 -4.54 -18.63 16.52
C ALA A 22 -4.46 -17.18 16.04
N GLU A 23 -3.87 -16.26 16.82
CA GLU A 23 -3.72 -14.85 16.43
C GLU A 23 -2.61 -14.67 15.39
N SER A 24 -1.54 -15.49 15.44
CA SER A 24 -0.50 -15.47 14.40
C SER A 24 -0.98 -16.06 13.07
N GLU A 25 -1.89 -17.05 13.10
CA GLU A 25 -2.58 -17.52 11.89
C GLU A 25 -3.62 -16.51 11.38
N ASN A 26 -4.35 -15.84 12.26
CA ASN A 26 -5.31 -14.79 11.89
C ASN A 26 -4.62 -13.53 11.32
N ASN A 27 -3.46 -13.11 11.84
CA ASN A 27 -2.66 -12.03 11.24
C ASN A 27 -2.16 -12.41 9.84
N ILE A 28 -1.84 -13.69 9.60
CA ILE A 28 -1.37 -14.16 8.28
C ILE A 28 -2.52 -14.29 7.27
N ILE A 29 -3.70 -14.72 7.72
CA ILE A 29 -4.92 -14.72 6.92
C ILE A 29 -5.32 -13.27 6.57
N ASN A 30 -5.11 -12.32 7.49
CA ASN A 30 -5.43 -10.90 7.27
C ASN A 30 -4.39 -10.15 6.42
N THR A 31 -3.14 -10.64 6.34
CA THR A 31 -2.06 -10.01 5.55
C THR A 31 -1.92 -10.58 4.14
N MET A 32 -2.52 -11.74 3.83
CA MET A 32 -2.46 -12.41 2.52
C MET A 32 -1.01 -12.61 2.02
N VAL A 33 -0.07 -12.83 2.95
CA VAL A 33 1.35 -13.01 2.64
C VAL A 33 1.73 -14.49 2.60
N GLU A 34 2.42 -14.92 1.55
CA GLU A 34 2.98 -16.27 1.48
C GLU A 34 4.28 -16.38 2.30
N ARG A 35 4.36 -17.36 3.21
CA ARG A 35 5.59 -17.70 3.98
C ARG A 35 6.75 -18.24 3.11
N GLY A 36 6.68 -18.06 1.79
CA GLY A 36 7.53 -18.71 0.81
C GLY A 36 8.93 -18.11 0.64
N THR A 37 9.22 -16.91 1.14
CA THR A 37 10.50 -16.22 0.87
C THR A 37 11.60 -16.46 1.88
N ALA A 38 12.84 -16.17 1.48
CA ALA A 38 14.04 -16.46 2.25
C ALA A 38 14.06 -15.83 3.65
N LEU A 39 13.47 -14.63 3.83
CA LEU A 39 13.46 -13.95 5.13
C LEU A 39 12.32 -14.44 6.03
N LEU A 40 11.08 -14.52 5.53
CA LEU A 40 9.94 -14.98 6.34
C LEU A 40 10.04 -16.47 6.75
N ARG A 41 10.88 -17.26 6.07
CA ARG A 41 11.25 -18.61 6.53
C ARG A 41 12.23 -18.62 7.72
N LYS A 42 12.96 -17.53 7.93
CA LYS A 42 14.04 -17.42 8.92
C LYS A 42 13.69 -16.50 10.08
N MET A 43 12.76 -15.57 9.86
CA MET A 43 12.43 -14.52 10.80
C MET A 43 10.93 -14.23 10.77
N GLU A 44 10.31 -14.30 11.94
CA GLU A 44 8.96 -13.80 12.18
C GLU A 44 9.05 -12.31 12.48
N ILE A 45 8.10 -11.53 11.93
CA ILE A 45 8.03 -10.07 12.07
C ILE A 45 6.62 -9.73 12.54
N ASN A 46 6.50 -8.94 13.60
CA ASN A 46 5.23 -8.47 14.14
C ASN A 46 5.37 -6.99 14.55
N VAL A 47 4.31 -6.20 14.45
CA VAL A 47 4.30 -4.83 15.00
C VAL A 47 3.37 -4.84 16.20
N ALA A 48 3.83 -5.30 17.37
CA ALA A 48 2.95 -5.70 18.46
C ALA A 48 2.15 -4.56 19.10
N GLU A 49 2.74 -3.38 19.27
CA GLU A 49 2.15 -2.31 20.08
C GLU A 49 2.39 -0.92 19.48
N ALA A 50 1.60 0.06 19.92
CA ALA A 50 1.81 1.47 19.62
C ALA A 50 1.79 2.34 20.89
N GLU A 51 2.74 3.24 21.02
CA GLU A 51 2.89 4.12 22.19
C GLU A 51 2.98 5.59 21.75
N LYS A 52 2.31 6.48 22.50
CA LYS A 52 2.45 7.93 22.33
C LYS A 52 3.67 8.41 23.11
N ARG A 53 4.63 9.02 22.40
CA ARG A 53 5.82 9.62 23.00
C ARG A 53 5.87 11.12 22.75
N THR A 54 6.51 11.83 23.65
CA THR A 54 6.83 13.26 23.49
C THR A 54 8.32 13.43 23.31
N GLY A 55 8.71 14.26 22.37
CA GLY A 55 10.12 14.57 22.11
C GLY A 55 10.27 15.96 21.52
N LYS A 56 11.52 16.41 21.37
CA LYS A 56 11.83 17.65 20.65
C LYS A 56 12.01 17.33 19.17
N ASN A 57 11.39 18.11 18.29
CA ASN A 57 11.64 18.02 16.86
C ASN A 57 12.96 18.71 16.48
N THR A 58 13.29 18.74 15.18
CA THR A 58 14.50 19.37 14.63
C THR A 58 14.62 20.88 14.90
N VAL A 59 13.52 21.53 15.30
CA VAL A 59 13.44 22.97 15.63
C VAL A 59 13.35 23.19 17.15
N ASN A 60 13.69 22.17 17.96
CA ASN A 60 13.58 22.18 19.42
C ASN A 60 12.17 22.42 19.98
N MET A 61 11.13 22.23 19.17
CA MET A 61 9.74 22.36 19.59
C MET A 61 9.22 21.01 20.10
N GLN A 62 8.45 21.03 21.18
CA GLN A 62 7.88 19.83 21.77
C GLN A 62 6.80 19.26 20.82
N GLU A 63 7.01 18.03 20.36
CA GLU A 63 6.13 17.31 19.44
C GLU A 63 5.69 16.00 20.11
N THR A 64 4.40 15.70 20.00
CA THR A 64 3.85 14.39 20.39
C THR A 64 3.73 13.53 19.13
N TYR A 65 4.23 12.31 19.18
CA TYR A 65 4.20 11.37 18.06
C TYR A 65 3.99 9.94 18.53
N THR A 66 3.43 9.10 17.65
CA THR A 66 3.25 7.67 17.90
C THR A 66 4.45 6.88 17.40
N VAL A 67 4.93 5.95 18.21
CA VAL A 67 5.91 4.91 17.86
C VAL A 67 5.25 3.54 17.88
N TYR A 68 5.80 2.61 17.12
CA TYR A 68 5.31 1.25 16.96
C TYR A 68 6.43 0.27 17.35
N LEU A 69 6.09 -0.71 18.17
CA LEU A 69 6.99 -1.75 18.64
C LEU A 69 7.09 -2.83 17.56
N ILE A 70 8.27 -2.98 16.96
CA ILE A 70 8.56 -4.08 16.05
C ILE A 70 9.19 -5.20 16.88
N GLU A 71 8.60 -6.39 16.78
CA GLU A 71 9.17 -7.63 17.32
C GLU A 71 9.69 -8.49 16.17
N THR A 72 10.87 -9.07 16.36
CA THR A 72 11.43 -10.07 15.47
C THR A 72 11.82 -11.33 16.23
N ARG A 73 11.55 -12.50 15.66
CA ARG A 73 11.92 -13.80 16.23
C ARG A 73 12.58 -14.69 15.17
N PRO A 74 13.66 -15.41 15.46
CA PRO A 74 14.16 -16.44 14.56
C PRO A 74 13.13 -17.57 14.41
N ALA A 75 12.77 -17.91 13.18
CA ALA A 75 11.71 -18.89 12.87
C ALA A 75 12.02 -20.33 13.37
N GLU A 76 13.28 -20.65 13.67
CA GLU A 76 13.73 -21.97 14.15
C GLU A 76 13.71 -22.12 15.69
N SER A 77 13.23 -21.12 16.44
CA SER A 77 13.30 -21.09 17.91
C SER A 77 12.10 -21.70 18.65
N VAL A 78 11.54 -22.81 18.15
CA VAL A 78 10.67 -23.68 18.96
C VAL A 78 11.46 -24.94 19.34
N PRO A 79 12.22 -24.91 20.46
CA PRO A 79 12.65 -26.16 21.06
C PRO A 79 11.41 -26.94 21.48
N GLU A 80 11.31 -28.21 21.11
CA GLU A 80 10.29 -29.15 21.63
C GLU A 80 10.27 -29.06 23.17
N GLY A 81 9.27 -28.38 23.74
CA GLY A 81 9.07 -28.23 25.18
C GLY A 81 9.78 -27.06 25.87
N GLY A 82 10.37 -26.10 25.15
CA GLY A 82 10.96 -24.88 25.73
C GLY A 82 10.05 -23.65 25.66
N THR A 83 10.16 -22.75 26.64
CA THR A 83 9.56 -21.40 26.54
C THR A 83 10.10 -20.68 25.30
N PRO A 84 9.26 -20.00 24.50
CA PRO A 84 9.70 -19.25 23.33
C PRO A 84 10.81 -18.26 23.71
N ALA A 85 11.85 -18.13 22.86
CA ALA A 85 12.87 -17.11 23.07
C ALA A 85 12.22 -15.72 23.12
N THR A 86 12.71 -14.86 24.01
CA THR A 86 12.24 -13.46 24.07
C THR A 86 12.51 -12.80 22.73
N PRO A 87 11.50 -12.14 22.10
CA PRO A 87 11.69 -11.47 20.82
C PRO A 87 12.73 -10.35 20.94
N ASP A 88 13.46 -10.13 19.85
CA ASP A 88 14.20 -8.88 19.71
C ASP A 88 13.20 -7.77 19.39
N THR A 89 13.24 -6.68 20.15
CA THR A 89 12.26 -5.61 20.06
C THR A 89 12.90 -4.25 19.83
N LEU A 90 12.32 -3.43 18.96
CA LEU A 90 12.71 -2.04 18.79
C LEU A 90 11.53 -1.14 18.44
N TRP A 91 11.67 0.17 18.69
CA TRP A 91 10.62 1.15 18.41
C TRP A 91 10.91 1.92 17.12
N ARG A 92 9.90 2.08 16.27
CA ARG A 92 9.94 2.93 15.07
C ARG A 92 8.78 3.90 15.02
N ARG A 93 9.01 5.16 14.66
CA ARG A 93 7.93 6.11 14.35
C ARG A 93 7.51 6.01 12.88
N TYR A 94 6.29 6.42 12.56
CA TYR A 94 5.76 6.37 11.17
C TYR A 94 6.71 7.00 10.12
N SER A 95 7.37 8.12 10.44
CA SER A 95 8.29 8.77 9.51
C SER A 95 9.58 7.98 9.23
N GLU A 96 9.88 6.96 10.04
CA GLU A 96 10.96 5.99 9.76
C GLU A 96 10.56 5.01 8.68
N PHE A 97 9.31 4.55 8.71
CA PHE A 97 8.75 3.75 7.63
C PHE A 97 8.67 4.55 6.33
N GLU A 98 8.33 5.85 6.39
CA GLU A 98 8.38 6.75 5.23
C GLU A 98 9.79 6.80 4.61
N LEU A 99 10.83 6.92 5.45
CA LEU A 99 12.23 6.93 5.01
C LEU A 99 12.63 5.59 4.38
N LEU A 100 12.33 4.46 5.03
CA LEU A 100 12.60 3.12 4.51
C LEU A 100 11.92 2.92 3.16
N ARG A 101 10.63 3.25 3.04
CA ARG A 101 9.90 3.11 1.78
C ARG A 101 10.48 4.00 0.68
N MET A 102 10.84 5.25 1.00
CA MET A 102 11.45 6.13 0.02
C MET A 102 12.80 5.59 -0.46
N TYR A 103 13.61 5.05 0.45
CA TYR A 103 14.85 4.35 0.11
C TYR A 103 14.59 3.20 -0.87
N LEU A 104 13.63 2.31 -0.56
CA LEU A 104 13.30 1.18 -1.43
C LEU A 104 12.81 1.63 -2.82
N LEU A 105 11.99 2.69 -2.89
CA LEU A 105 11.51 3.25 -4.17
C LEU A 105 12.63 3.80 -5.06
N VAL A 106 13.68 4.35 -4.44
CA VAL A 106 14.81 4.96 -5.15
C VAL A 106 15.84 3.90 -5.53
N THR A 107 16.08 2.92 -4.66
CA THR A 107 17.03 1.83 -4.88
C THR A 107 16.50 0.80 -5.87
N TYR A 108 15.19 0.52 -5.84
CA TYR A 108 14.53 -0.47 -6.68
C TYR A 108 13.40 0.14 -7.52
N PRO A 109 13.72 1.00 -8.50
CA PRO A 109 12.70 1.76 -9.21
C PRO A 109 11.88 0.94 -10.22
N TYR A 110 12.26 -0.32 -10.43
CA TYR A 110 11.56 -1.33 -11.24
C TYR A 110 10.60 -2.19 -10.42
N ILE A 111 10.60 -2.07 -9.09
CA ILE A 111 9.75 -2.84 -8.18
C ILE A 111 8.50 -2.04 -7.79
N ILE A 112 7.34 -2.68 -7.75
CA ILE A 112 6.12 -2.17 -7.14
C ILE A 112 6.26 -2.28 -5.62
N VAL A 113 6.91 -1.28 -5.03
CA VAL A 113 7.18 -1.24 -3.58
C VAL A 113 5.86 -1.11 -2.81
N PRO A 114 5.61 -1.97 -1.80
CA PRO A 114 4.41 -1.91 -0.96
C PRO A 114 4.11 -0.50 -0.45
N PRO A 115 2.84 -0.05 -0.48
CA PRO A 115 2.45 1.24 0.07
C PRO A 115 2.47 1.21 1.61
N LEU A 116 2.57 2.40 2.21
CA LEU A 116 2.32 2.56 3.64
C LEU A 116 0.84 2.84 3.89
N PRO A 117 0.30 2.51 5.08
CA PRO A 117 -1.05 2.91 5.46
C PRO A 117 -1.19 4.43 5.48
N GLU A 118 -2.43 4.91 5.40
CA GLU A 118 -2.72 6.33 5.23
C GLU A 118 -2.19 7.24 6.36
N LYS A 119 -1.71 8.43 5.96
CA LYS A 119 -1.25 9.45 6.91
C LYS A 119 -2.42 10.11 7.65
N ARG A 120 -3.57 10.20 6.98
CA ARG A 120 -4.85 10.71 7.50
C ARG A 120 -5.96 9.87 6.88
N ALA A 121 -7.01 9.61 7.66
CA ALA A 121 -8.11 8.77 7.20
C ALA A 121 -8.96 9.48 6.14
N GLU A 122 -8.99 8.97 4.91
CA GLU A 122 -9.74 9.57 3.79
C GLU A 122 -11.15 9.01 3.62
N PHE A 123 -11.37 7.74 4.00
CA PHE A 123 -12.62 7.00 3.75
C PHE A 123 -13.33 6.61 5.06
N VAL A 124 -13.52 7.58 5.95
CA VAL A 124 -14.11 7.36 7.28
C VAL A 124 -15.63 7.34 7.26
N TRP A 125 -16.21 6.44 8.05
CA TRP A 125 -17.61 6.43 8.42
C TRP A 125 -17.80 6.67 9.93
N HIS A 126 -18.71 7.59 10.27
CA HIS A 126 -19.39 7.97 11.54
C HIS A 126 -18.81 7.74 12.97
N LYS A 127 -17.63 7.14 13.15
CA LYS A 127 -16.99 6.88 14.46
C LYS A 127 -15.48 7.10 14.51
N LEU A 128 -14.77 7.13 13.38
CA LEU A 128 -13.31 7.28 13.40
C LEU A 128 -12.94 8.75 13.41
N SER A 129 -12.17 9.18 14.39
CA SER A 129 -11.62 10.53 14.35
C SER A 129 -10.64 10.65 13.18
N ALA A 130 -10.64 11.80 12.49
CA ALA A 130 -9.58 12.14 11.54
C ALA A 130 -8.27 12.51 12.25
N ASP A 131 -8.29 12.56 13.59
CA ASP A 131 -7.11 12.76 14.41
C ASP A 131 -6.19 11.54 14.34
N ASN A 132 -4.97 11.79 13.93
CA ASN A 132 -3.91 10.81 13.82
C ASN A 132 -3.40 10.28 15.18
N LEU A 133 -3.95 10.77 16.29
CA LEU A 133 -3.74 10.25 17.65
C LEU A 133 -4.92 9.44 18.19
N ASP A 134 -5.97 9.26 17.40
CA ASP A 134 -7.12 8.41 17.73
C ASP A 134 -6.69 6.95 17.90
N PRO A 135 -7.11 6.25 18.97
CA PRO A 135 -6.71 4.87 19.24
C PRO A 135 -6.99 3.92 18.07
N ASP A 136 -8.20 4.00 17.48
CA ASP A 136 -8.60 3.11 16.39
C ASP A 136 -7.76 3.37 15.13
N PHE A 137 -7.46 4.64 14.87
CA PHE A 137 -6.57 5.01 13.77
C PHE A 137 -5.12 4.55 13.98
N VAL A 138 -4.62 4.66 15.21
CA VAL A 138 -3.28 4.18 15.58
C VAL A 138 -3.20 2.67 15.41
N GLU A 139 -4.22 1.93 15.81
CA GLU A 139 -4.27 0.47 15.66
C GLU A 139 -4.36 0.03 14.20
N ARG A 140 -5.26 0.62 13.40
CA ARG A 140 -5.29 0.34 11.94
C ARG A 140 -3.96 0.63 11.27
N ARG A 141 -3.29 1.72 11.66
CA ARG A 141 -1.96 2.03 11.16
C ARG A 141 -0.94 1.00 11.60
N ARG A 142 -0.97 0.52 12.85
CA ARG A 142 -0.08 -0.55 13.34
C ARG A 142 -0.19 -1.79 12.46
N VAL A 143 -1.42 -2.26 12.21
CA VAL A 143 -1.71 -3.37 11.29
C VAL A 143 -1.17 -3.08 9.88
N GLY A 144 -1.46 -1.90 9.33
CA GLY A 144 -0.97 -1.55 8.00
C GLY A 144 0.57 -1.46 7.88
N LEU A 145 1.25 -1.06 8.96
CA LEU A 145 2.71 -1.06 9.02
C LEU A 145 3.27 -2.47 9.11
N GLU A 146 2.62 -3.36 9.85
CA GLU A 146 2.95 -4.80 9.87
C GLU A 146 2.80 -5.41 8.48
N ASN A 147 1.67 -5.18 7.81
CA ASN A 147 1.43 -5.63 6.43
C ASN A 147 2.55 -5.12 5.52
N PHE A 148 2.92 -3.84 5.61
CA PHE A 148 4.03 -3.29 4.83
C PHE A 148 5.34 -4.07 5.05
N LEU A 149 5.73 -4.34 6.30
CA LEU A 149 6.96 -5.09 6.59
C LEU A 149 6.89 -6.53 6.08
N LEU A 150 5.76 -7.21 6.29
CA LEU A 150 5.54 -8.57 5.81
C LEU A 150 5.58 -8.64 4.29
N ARG A 151 4.98 -7.67 3.58
CA ARG A 151 5.02 -7.59 2.12
C ARG A 151 6.45 -7.38 1.60
N VAL A 152 7.23 -6.50 2.23
CA VAL A 152 8.65 -6.29 1.90
C VAL A 152 9.46 -7.56 2.16
N ALA A 153 9.24 -8.24 3.29
CA ALA A 153 9.91 -9.49 3.63
C ALA A 153 9.48 -10.67 2.73
N SER A 154 8.26 -10.63 2.19
CA SER A 154 7.72 -11.61 1.21
C SER A 154 8.18 -11.36 -0.22
N HIS A 155 8.91 -10.29 -0.47
CA HIS A 155 9.34 -9.95 -1.81
C HIS A 155 10.72 -10.57 -2.11
N PRO A 156 10.91 -11.33 -3.21
CA PRO A 156 12.15 -12.05 -3.51
C PRO A 156 13.42 -11.19 -3.52
N VAL A 157 13.34 -9.96 -4.05
CA VAL A 157 14.44 -8.99 -4.04
C VAL A 157 14.52 -8.21 -2.72
N LEU A 158 13.44 -7.52 -2.32
CA LEU A 158 13.48 -6.61 -1.15
C LEU A 158 13.79 -7.32 0.17
N SER A 159 13.45 -8.61 0.31
CA SER A 159 13.73 -9.38 1.53
C SER A 159 15.22 -9.55 1.83
N ASN A 160 16.09 -9.38 0.83
CA ASN A 160 17.53 -9.51 0.96
C ASN A 160 18.24 -8.14 1.12
N ASP A 161 17.47 -7.06 1.24
CA ASP A 161 18.01 -5.71 1.35
C ASP A 161 18.66 -5.47 2.72
N LYS A 162 19.89 -4.94 2.72
CA LYS A 162 20.66 -4.67 3.95
C LYS A 162 19.97 -3.63 4.83
N ILE A 163 19.46 -2.54 4.25
CA ILE A 163 18.82 -1.45 5.01
C ILE A 163 17.51 -1.93 5.62
N PHE A 164 16.75 -2.75 4.90
CA PHE A 164 15.55 -3.38 5.45
C PHE A 164 15.87 -4.28 6.65
N PHE A 165 16.93 -5.09 6.57
CA PHE A 165 17.37 -5.90 7.71
C PHE A 165 17.78 -5.02 8.91
N LEU A 166 18.63 -4.01 8.70
CA LEU A 166 19.05 -3.07 9.75
C LEU A 166 17.86 -2.32 10.36
N PHE A 167 16.86 -1.97 9.56
CA PHE A 167 15.64 -1.33 10.05
C PHE A 167 14.89 -2.21 11.07
N LEU A 168 14.95 -3.54 10.90
CA LEU A 168 14.29 -4.51 11.76
C LEU A 168 15.13 -4.90 12.99
N THR A 169 16.46 -4.78 12.93
CA THR A 169 17.35 -5.29 13.99
C THR A 169 18.13 -4.22 14.77
N GLU A 170 18.43 -3.06 14.17
CA GLU A 170 19.34 -2.07 14.76
C GLU A 170 18.61 -0.81 15.24
N GLU A 171 18.58 -0.53 16.54
CA GLU A 171 17.86 0.64 17.08
C GLU A 171 18.40 1.98 16.50
N LYS A 172 19.73 2.09 16.31
CA LYS A 172 20.46 3.29 15.88
C LYS A 172 21.40 2.97 14.72
N GLY A 173 21.87 3.98 13.98
CA GLY A 173 22.86 3.81 12.90
C GLY A 173 22.28 3.43 11.54
N TRP A 174 21.08 2.83 11.48
CA TRP A 174 20.47 2.43 10.19
C TRP A 174 20.17 3.62 9.27
N ARG A 175 19.88 4.80 9.83
CA ARG A 175 19.58 6.02 9.08
C ARG A 175 20.82 6.59 8.42
N GLU A 176 21.93 6.57 9.13
CA GLU A 176 23.25 6.94 8.64
C GLU A 176 23.65 6.00 7.49
N GLU A 177 23.44 4.69 7.65
CA GLU A 177 23.65 3.71 6.57
C GLU A 177 22.78 3.98 5.34
N VAL A 178 21.53 4.46 5.50
CA VAL A 178 20.70 4.90 4.37
C VAL A 178 21.38 6.04 3.60
N LEU A 179 21.91 7.04 4.31
CA LEU A 179 22.58 8.19 3.69
C LEU A 179 23.86 7.76 2.96
N ASP A 180 24.62 6.85 3.56
CA ASP A 180 25.86 6.31 2.99
C ASP A 180 25.64 5.51 1.69
N THR A 181 24.40 5.09 1.39
CA THR A 181 24.07 4.47 0.09
C THR A 181 24.06 5.44 -1.10
N GLY A 182 24.28 6.74 -0.86
CA GLY A 182 24.09 7.78 -1.88
C GLY A 182 22.62 8.05 -2.20
N PHE A 183 21.72 7.67 -1.29
CA PHE A 183 20.27 7.83 -1.46
C PHE A 183 19.86 9.27 -1.78
N GLN A 184 20.48 10.26 -1.11
CA GLN A 184 20.12 11.66 -1.29
C GLN A 184 20.40 12.16 -2.71
N ASP A 185 21.53 11.79 -3.31
CA ASP A 185 21.87 12.17 -4.69
C ASP A 185 20.88 11.59 -5.70
N LYS A 186 20.44 10.35 -5.46
CA LYS A 186 19.41 9.69 -6.28
C LYS A 186 18.05 10.35 -6.13
N VAL A 187 17.68 10.79 -4.92
CA VAL A 187 16.45 11.57 -4.67
C VAL A 187 16.51 12.92 -5.39
N ASP A 188 17.62 13.64 -5.28
CA ASP A 188 17.78 14.96 -5.90
C ASP A 188 17.77 14.86 -7.43
N SER A 189 18.41 13.83 -7.98
CA SER A 189 18.36 13.51 -9.41
C SER A 189 16.92 13.22 -9.85
N ARG A 190 16.19 12.38 -9.10
CA ARG A 190 14.77 12.10 -9.35
C ARG A 190 13.92 13.37 -9.29
N LEU A 191 14.12 14.24 -8.31
CA LEU A 191 13.35 15.48 -8.17
C LEU A 191 13.60 16.44 -9.33
N LYS A 192 14.86 16.60 -9.76
CA LYS A 192 15.23 17.39 -10.95
C LYS A 192 14.57 16.86 -12.22
N SER A 193 14.45 15.53 -12.34
CA SER A 193 13.77 14.91 -13.47
C SER A 193 12.24 15.05 -13.43
N LEU A 194 11.63 15.13 -12.25
CA LEU A 194 10.17 15.24 -12.13
C LEU A 194 9.64 16.67 -12.32
N SER A 195 10.46 17.70 -12.13
CA SER A 195 10.06 19.10 -12.29
C SER A 195 9.90 19.53 -13.76
N ALA A 196 10.46 18.76 -14.68
CA ALA A 196 10.36 19.02 -16.09
C ALA A 196 9.17 18.25 -16.70
N MET A 197 8.30 18.98 -17.41
CA MET A 197 7.20 18.37 -18.16
C MET A 197 7.75 17.64 -19.38
N PHE A 198 8.10 16.38 -19.19
CA PHE A 198 8.59 15.54 -20.26
C PHE A 198 7.44 14.84 -20.99
N ARG A 199 7.49 14.86 -22.32
CA ARG A 199 6.54 14.16 -23.18
C ARG A 199 7.30 13.19 -24.07
N VAL A 200 7.07 11.91 -23.84
CA VAL A 200 7.61 10.82 -24.64
C VAL A 200 6.95 10.83 -26.03
N LYS A 201 7.74 10.71 -27.09
CA LYS A 201 7.25 10.63 -28.48
C LYS A 201 6.75 9.23 -28.81
N ASN A 202 7.45 8.20 -28.35
CA ASN A 202 7.14 6.79 -28.61
C ASN A 202 6.92 6.04 -27.28
N PRO A 203 5.75 6.22 -26.62
CA PRO A 203 5.48 5.53 -25.36
C PRO A 203 5.34 4.02 -25.57
N ASP A 204 5.90 3.22 -24.65
CA ASP A 204 5.66 1.78 -24.64
C ASP A 204 4.17 1.51 -24.36
N LYS A 205 3.54 0.75 -25.27
CA LYS A 205 2.10 0.45 -25.22
C LYS A 205 1.71 -0.33 -23.97
N ARG A 206 2.58 -1.22 -23.49
CA ARG A 206 2.32 -2.07 -22.32
C ARG A 206 2.30 -1.24 -21.04
N PHE A 207 3.26 -0.32 -20.87
CA PHE A 207 3.27 0.61 -19.74
C PHE A 207 2.13 1.63 -19.82
N THR A 208 1.76 2.07 -21.02
CA THR A 208 0.60 2.95 -21.22
C THR A 208 -0.70 2.25 -20.79
N ALA A 209 -0.90 1.01 -21.22
CA ALA A 209 -2.06 0.21 -20.82
C ALA A 209 -2.06 -0.08 -19.31
N LEU A 210 -0.90 -0.36 -18.71
CA LEU A 210 -0.78 -0.58 -17.27
C LEU A 210 -1.14 0.67 -16.46
N LYS A 211 -0.69 1.86 -16.91
CA LYS A 211 -1.03 3.14 -16.28
C LYS A 211 -2.53 3.41 -16.35
N GLN A 212 -3.15 3.19 -17.52
CA GLN A 212 -4.60 3.32 -17.68
C GLN A 212 -5.36 2.34 -16.77
N TYR A 213 -4.96 1.07 -16.76
CA TYR A 213 -5.52 0.06 -15.85
C TYR A 213 -5.42 0.49 -14.38
N SER A 214 -4.28 1.05 -13.98
CA SER A 214 -4.06 1.55 -12.62
C SER A 214 -4.98 2.73 -12.27
N ASP A 215 -5.24 3.63 -13.20
CA ASP A 215 -6.15 4.78 -13.00
C ASP A 215 -7.62 4.32 -12.92
N GLU A 216 -8.00 3.34 -13.74
CA GLU A 216 -9.32 2.70 -13.68
C GLU A 216 -9.50 1.93 -12.36
N LEU A 217 -8.52 1.14 -11.94
CA LEU A 217 -8.53 0.42 -10.67
C LEU A 217 -8.67 1.38 -9.47
N ASN A 218 -7.92 2.48 -9.47
CA ASN A 218 -8.02 3.51 -8.44
C ASN A 218 -9.44 4.09 -8.37
N THR A 219 -10.02 4.39 -9.53
CA THR A 219 -11.37 4.93 -9.64
C THR A 219 -12.41 3.94 -9.08
N VAL A 220 -12.33 2.67 -9.48
CA VAL A 220 -13.28 1.63 -9.06
C VAL A 220 -13.17 1.37 -7.55
N ILE A 221 -11.96 1.20 -7.01
CA ILE A 221 -11.77 0.97 -5.57
C ILE A 221 -12.25 2.18 -4.76
N SER A 222 -11.92 3.40 -5.19
CA SER A 222 -12.40 4.63 -4.53
C SER A 222 -13.92 4.71 -4.51
N GLN A 223 -14.59 4.35 -5.62
CA GLN A 223 -16.05 4.32 -5.68
C GLN A 223 -16.63 3.24 -4.77
N LEU A 224 -16.02 2.05 -4.74
CA LEU A 224 -16.43 0.95 -3.88
C LEU A 224 -16.35 1.34 -2.40
N LEU A 225 -15.25 1.93 -1.96
CA LEU A 225 -15.07 2.44 -0.60
C LEU A 225 -16.12 3.50 -0.22
N ARG A 226 -16.45 4.43 -1.14
CA ARG A 226 -17.52 5.43 -0.91
C ARG A 226 -18.92 4.83 -0.87
N VAL A 227 -19.21 3.84 -1.71
CA VAL A 227 -20.49 3.13 -1.68
C VAL A 227 -20.62 2.37 -0.37
N ARG A 228 -19.57 1.64 0.03
CA ARG A 228 -19.49 0.92 1.31
C ARG A 228 -19.79 1.85 2.48
N ALA A 229 -19.09 2.98 2.62
CA ALA A 229 -19.32 3.93 3.71
C ALA A 229 -20.79 4.38 3.80
N ARG A 230 -21.43 4.65 2.64
CA ARG A 230 -22.87 4.99 2.59
C ARG A 230 -23.80 3.83 2.96
N VAL A 231 -23.38 2.58 2.70
CA VAL A 231 -24.12 1.38 3.11
C VAL A 231 -24.00 1.18 4.61
N ALA A 232 -22.80 1.30 5.18
CA ALA A 232 -22.57 1.28 6.63
C ALA A 232 -23.42 2.33 7.36
N ASP A 233 -23.48 3.57 6.86
CA ASP A 233 -24.36 4.64 7.34
C ASP A 233 -25.82 4.20 7.45
N ARG A 234 -26.33 3.62 6.38
CA ARG A 234 -27.73 3.19 6.30
C ARG A 234 -27.99 2.00 7.21
N LEU A 235 -27.09 1.03 7.24
CA LEU A 235 -27.19 -0.13 8.12
C LEU A 235 -27.23 0.31 9.57
N TYR A 236 -26.32 1.18 9.99
CA TYR A 236 -26.34 1.74 11.33
C TYR A 236 -27.66 2.42 11.68
N GLY A 237 -28.20 3.23 10.76
CA GLY A 237 -29.53 3.83 10.92
C GLY A 237 -30.64 2.80 11.12
N VAL A 238 -30.66 1.73 10.32
CA VAL A 238 -31.64 0.63 10.46
C VAL A 238 -31.52 -0.03 11.82
N TYR A 239 -30.32 -0.34 12.29
CA TYR A 239 -30.11 -1.00 13.58
C TYR A 239 -30.50 -0.09 14.76
N LYS A 240 -30.27 1.22 14.66
CA LYS A 240 -30.76 2.19 15.66
C LYS A 240 -32.28 2.23 15.74
N VAL A 241 -32.99 2.06 14.63
CA VAL A 241 -34.46 1.93 14.65
C VAL A 241 -34.88 0.68 15.42
N HIS A 242 -34.16 -0.44 15.29
CA HIS A 242 -34.47 -1.65 16.05
C HIS A 242 -34.22 -1.45 17.55
N GLY A 243 -33.17 -0.74 17.96
CA GLY A 243 -32.98 -0.39 19.37
C GLY A 243 -34.10 0.50 19.92
N ASN A 244 -34.66 1.38 19.08
CA ASN A 244 -35.87 2.12 19.46
C ASN A 244 -37.09 1.22 19.62
N TYR A 245 -37.27 0.19 18.77
CA TYR A 245 -38.32 -0.81 18.95
C TYR A 245 -38.13 -1.60 20.24
N GLY A 246 -36.89 -2.00 20.56
CA GLY A 246 -36.56 -2.68 21.81
C GLY A 246 -37.00 -1.89 23.04
N ARG A 247 -36.67 -0.60 23.06
CA ARG A 247 -37.13 0.34 24.09
C ARG A 247 -38.66 0.47 24.14
N VAL A 248 -39.32 0.71 23.00
CA VAL A 248 -40.78 0.91 22.95
C VAL A 248 -41.54 -0.35 23.39
N PHE A 249 -41.10 -1.54 22.97
CA PHE A 249 -41.73 -2.80 23.39
C PHE A 249 -41.52 -3.06 24.88
N SER A 250 -40.36 -2.72 25.45
CA SER A 250 -40.10 -2.84 26.88
C SER A 250 -40.88 -1.81 27.72
N GLU A 251 -41.12 -0.60 27.19
CA GLU A 251 -41.98 0.38 27.86
C GLU A 251 -43.46 -0.02 27.78
N TRP A 252 -43.91 -0.59 26.65
CA TRP A 252 -45.28 -1.07 26.47
C TRP A 252 -45.55 -2.33 27.31
N SER A 253 -44.59 -3.26 27.42
CA SER A 253 -44.75 -4.47 28.25
C SER A 253 -45.12 -4.16 29.70
N ALA A 254 -44.61 -3.04 30.25
CA ALA A 254 -44.85 -2.63 31.63
C ALA A 254 -46.28 -2.13 31.91
N ILE A 255 -47.01 -1.67 30.88
CA ILE A 255 -48.39 -1.18 31.00
C ILE A 255 -49.42 -2.18 30.49
N GLU A 256 -48.99 -3.13 29.67
CA GLU A 256 -49.85 -4.12 29.03
C GLU A 256 -50.10 -5.32 29.95
N LYS A 257 -51.34 -5.84 29.96
CA LYS A 257 -51.76 -6.86 30.93
C LYS A 257 -51.72 -8.28 30.40
N GLU A 258 -52.03 -8.47 29.12
CA GLU A 258 -52.20 -9.82 28.54
C GLU A 258 -50.96 -10.28 27.77
N MET A 259 -50.28 -9.37 27.07
CA MET A 259 -49.13 -9.69 26.21
C MET A 259 -47.79 -9.10 26.71
N GLY A 260 -47.73 -8.66 27.98
CA GLY A 260 -46.55 -8.00 28.55
C GLY A 260 -45.26 -8.82 28.41
N ASP A 261 -45.27 -10.09 28.81
CA ASP A 261 -44.10 -10.98 28.73
C ASP A 261 -43.61 -11.17 27.29
N GLY A 262 -44.53 -11.31 26.35
CA GLY A 262 -44.21 -11.41 24.93
C GLY A 262 -43.54 -10.14 24.41
N LEU A 263 -44.12 -8.97 24.72
CA LEU A 263 -43.57 -7.67 24.31
C LEU A 263 -42.17 -7.45 24.89
N GLN A 264 -41.96 -7.81 26.16
CA GLN A 264 -40.64 -7.71 26.80
C GLN A 264 -39.60 -8.60 26.08
N SER A 265 -39.98 -9.84 25.75
CA SER A 265 -39.11 -10.77 25.05
C SER A 265 -38.81 -10.31 23.62
N ALA A 266 -39.80 -9.82 22.87
CA ALA A 266 -39.60 -9.23 21.56
C ALA A 266 -38.70 -7.97 21.63
N GLY A 267 -38.88 -7.15 22.66
CA GLY A 267 -38.04 -5.98 22.92
C GLY A 267 -36.57 -6.35 23.11
N HIS A 268 -36.29 -7.36 23.94
CA HIS A 268 -34.93 -7.86 24.17
C HIS A 268 -34.25 -8.37 22.88
N HIS A 269 -34.99 -9.07 22.02
CA HIS A 269 -34.46 -9.51 20.72
C HIS A 269 -34.11 -8.32 19.81
N MET A 270 -34.94 -7.27 19.78
CA MET A 270 -34.66 -6.05 19.01
C MET A 270 -33.43 -5.30 19.53
N ASP A 271 -33.24 -5.22 20.85
CA ASP A 271 -32.04 -4.63 21.45
C ASP A 271 -30.78 -5.44 21.13
N THR A 272 -30.88 -6.77 21.19
CA THR A 272 -29.76 -7.67 20.83
C THR A 272 -29.38 -7.49 19.37
N TYR A 273 -30.36 -7.39 18.47
CA TYR A 273 -30.11 -7.10 17.07
C TYR A 273 -29.40 -5.76 16.91
N ALA A 274 -29.93 -4.71 17.53
CA ALA A 274 -29.37 -3.37 17.47
C ALA A 274 -27.92 -3.29 18.00
N ALA A 275 -27.58 -4.06 19.04
CA ALA A 275 -26.24 -4.09 19.61
C ALA A 275 -25.21 -4.76 18.68
N SER A 276 -25.62 -5.73 17.86
CA SER A 276 -24.71 -6.47 16.98
C SER A 276 -24.11 -5.65 15.82
N ILE A 277 -24.60 -4.42 15.59
CA ILE A 277 -24.13 -3.58 14.49
C ILE A 277 -22.68 -3.15 14.62
N ASP A 278 -22.21 -2.93 15.85
CA ASP A 278 -20.85 -2.41 16.06
C ASP A 278 -19.81 -3.45 15.64
N ASP A 279 -19.97 -4.71 16.04
CA ASP A 279 -19.13 -5.84 15.60
C ASP A 279 -19.16 -6.02 14.08
N ILE A 280 -20.34 -5.92 13.45
CA ILE A 280 -20.49 -6.06 11.99
C ILE A 280 -19.73 -4.96 11.26
N LEU A 281 -19.82 -3.72 11.72
CA LEU A 281 -19.17 -2.59 11.06
C LEU A 281 -17.66 -2.57 11.32
N GLU A 282 -17.21 -3.11 12.45
CA GLU A 282 -15.80 -3.37 12.72
C GLU A 282 -15.23 -4.43 11.76
N GLU A 283 -15.90 -5.58 11.59
CA GLU A 283 -15.53 -6.59 10.58
C GLU A 283 -15.53 -5.97 9.15
N GLU A 284 -16.51 -5.11 8.85
CA GLU A 284 -16.59 -4.43 7.55
C GLU A 284 -15.40 -3.48 7.32
N GLU A 285 -14.85 -2.87 8.37
CA GLU A 285 -13.71 -1.94 8.27
C GLU A 285 -12.40 -2.67 7.94
N HIS A 286 -12.20 -3.87 8.50
CA HIS A 286 -11.07 -4.73 8.13
C HIS A 286 -11.04 -5.02 6.62
N TYR A 287 -12.21 -5.27 6.02
CA TYR A 287 -12.33 -5.42 4.57
C TYR A 287 -12.00 -4.12 3.81
N ALA A 288 -12.43 -2.96 4.33
CA ALA A 288 -12.09 -1.68 3.71
C ALA A 288 -10.59 -1.41 3.73
N ASP A 289 -9.89 -1.78 4.80
CA ASP A 289 -8.44 -1.60 4.91
C ASP A 289 -7.68 -2.41 3.85
N GLN A 290 -8.13 -3.63 3.53
CA GLN A 290 -7.59 -4.42 2.43
C GLN A 290 -7.79 -3.73 1.06
N LEU A 291 -8.97 -3.14 0.83
CA LEU A 291 -9.22 -2.36 -0.39
C LEU A 291 -8.38 -1.08 -0.44
N LYS A 292 -8.19 -0.38 0.68
CA LYS A 292 -7.33 0.81 0.78
C LYS A 292 -5.87 0.47 0.46
N GLU A 293 -5.35 -0.68 0.90
CA GLU A 293 -4.01 -1.15 0.52
C GLU A 293 -3.86 -1.17 -1.01
N TYR A 294 -4.82 -1.79 -1.72
CA TYR A 294 -4.82 -1.87 -3.18
C TYR A 294 -5.11 -0.54 -3.89
N LEU A 295 -5.85 0.37 -3.25
CA LEU A 295 -5.95 1.75 -3.70
C LEU A 295 -4.56 2.41 -3.73
N PHE A 296 -3.76 2.25 -2.67
CA PHE A 296 -2.41 2.84 -2.62
C PHE A 296 -1.40 2.12 -3.51
N TYR A 297 -1.56 0.82 -3.76
CA TYR A 297 -0.74 0.12 -4.78
C TYR A 297 -0.89 0.74 -6.18
N THR A 298 -2.02 1.37 -6.51
CA THR A 298 -2.17 2.06 -7.79
C THR A 298 -1.15 3.19 -7.97
N ASP A 299 -0.77 3.88 -6.89
CA ASP A 299 0.28 4.89 -6.92
C ASP A 299 1.67 4.26 -7.09
N ALA A 300 1.90 3.09 -6.48
CA ALA A 300 3.13 2.34 -6.65
C ALA A 300 3.33 1.87 -8.10
N VAL A 301 2.28 1.32 -8.72
CA VAL A 301 2.27 0.94 -10.15
C VAL A 301 2.55 2.17 -11.04
N ARG A 302 1.88 3.29 -10.75
CA ARG A 302 2.10 4.54 -11.49
C ARG A 302 3.52 5.08 -11.32
N SER A 303 4.16 4.88 -10.17
CA SER A 303 5.56 5.27 -9.93
C SER A 303 6.52 4.50 -10.85
N VAL A 304 6.33 3.19 -11.01
CA VAL A 304 7.14 2.37 -11.95
C VAL A 304 6.92 2.83 -13.38
N CYS A 305 5.66 3.08 -13.78
CA CYS A 305 5.34 3.61 -15.11
C CYS A 305 6.00 4.98 -15.38
N ARG A 306 5.98 5.89 -14.40
CA ARG A 306 6.65 7.20 -14.50
C ARG A 306 8.15 7.08 -14.65
N LYS A 307 8.78 6.10 -13.96
CA LYS A 307 10.22 5.86 -14.13
C LYS A 307 10.53 5.37 -15.55
N HIS A 308 9.73 4.45 -16.08
CA HIS A 308 9.86 4.02 -17.47
C HIS A 308 9.73 5.21 -18.44
N GLU A 309 8.70 6.06 -18.26
CA GLU A 309 8.50 7.27 -19.08
C GLU A 309 9.73 8.19 -19.06
N LEU A 310 10.38 8.34 -17.90
CA LEU A 310 11.61 9.11 -17.78
C LEU A 310 12.79 8.49 -18.54
N ILE A 311 13.05 7.20 -18.35
CA ILE A 311 14.16 6.50 -19.04
C ILE A 311 13.96 6.56 -20.57
N GLN A 312 12.72 6.33 -21.02
CA GLN A 312 12.37 6.42 -22.43
C GLN A 312 12.59 7.84 -22.98
N TYR A 313 12.22 8.87 -22.21
CA TYR A 313 12.47 10.25 -22.59
C TYR A 313 13.98 10.55 -22.70
N GLU A 314 14.79 10.13 -21.74
CA GLU A 314 16.25 10.32 -21.77
C GLU A 314 16.89 9.65 -23.00
N LEU A 315 16.44 8.43 -23.34
CA LEU A 315 16.86 7.74 -24.57
C LEU A 315 16.46 8.53 -25.83
N GLU A 316 15.22 9.01 -25.91
CA GLU A 316 14.74 9.80 -27.04
C GLU A 316 15.50 11.12 -27.20
N MET A 317 15.93 11.74 -26.09
CA MET A 317 16.76 12.94 -26.11
C MET A 317 18.19 12.64 -26.58
N ALA A 318 18.80 11.56 -26.11
CA ALA A 318 20.12 11.12 -26.58
C ALA A 318 20.11 10.81 -28.09
N VAL A 319 19.06 10.14 -28.58
CA VAL A 319 18.90 9.84 -30.01
C VAL A 319 18.74 11.13 -30.84
N GLN A 320 17.98 12.10 -30.34
CA GLN A 320 17.80 13.40 -31.01
C GLN A 320 19.09 14.21 -31.06
N ASP A 321 19.86 14.25 -29.96
CA ASP A 321 21.15 14.93 -29.92
C ASP A 321 22.14 14.30 -30.92
N LEU A 322 22.20 12.97 -30.96
CA LEU A 322 23.02 12.25 -31.92
C LEU A 322 22.60 12.54 -33.37
N ALA A 323 21.29 12.54 -33.67
CA ALA A 323 20.78 12.86 -35.00
C ALA A 323 21.17 14.28 -35.43
N HIS A 324 21.08 15.25 -34.50
CA HIS A 324 21.48 16.63 -34.75
C HIS A 324 22.99 16.75 -35.00
N LYS A 325 23.85 16.06 -34.23
CA LYS A 325 25.30 16.00 -34.47
C LYS A 325 25.65 15.39 -35.83
N LYS A 326 24.99 14.28 -36.21
CA LYS A 326 25.15 13.66 -37.55
C LYS A 326 24.75 14.62 -38.67
N GLN A 327 23.63 15.32 -38.52
CA GLN A 327 23.19 16.33 -39.48
C GLN A 327 24.20 17.49 -39.59
N GLN A 328 24.74 17.98 -38.48
CA GLN A 328 25.75 19.04 -38.48
C GLN A 328 27.02 18.60 -39.22
N LYS A 329 27.47 17.36 -39.03
CA LYS A 329 28.59 16.79 -39.78
C LYS A 329 28.31 16.75 -41.28
N GLU A 330 27.11 16.32 -41.69
CA GLU A 330 26.74 16.26 -43.11
C GLU A 330 26.67 17.66 -43.74
N GLU A 331 26.13 18.66 -43.04
CA GLU A 331 26.11 20.06 -43.49
C GLU A 331 27.54 20.63 -43.63
N LEU A 332 28.43 20.31 -42.68
CA LEU A 332 29.85 20.69 -42.72
C LEU A 332 30.65 19.89 -43.76
N ALA A 333 30.27 18.66 -44.10
CA ALA A 333 30.93 17.86 -45.12
C ALA A 333 30.54 18.32 -46.53
N THR A 334 29.24 18.53 -46.77
CA THR A 334 28.70 18.95 -48.07
C THR A 334 28.92 20.43 -48.38
N GLY A 335 29.24 21.25 -47.36
CA GLY A 335 29.36 22.70 -47.51
C GLY A 335 28.01 23.39 -47.75
N THR A 336 26.90 22.68 -47.55
CA THR A 336 25.55 23.18 -47.76
C THR A 336 25.11 24.03 -46.56
N VAL A 337 25.73 25.19 -46.38
CA VAL A 337 25.19 26.21 -45.48
C VAL A 337 23.93 26.74 -46.15
N ARG A 338 22.75 26.43 -45.60
CA ARG A 338 21.47 26.97 -46.10
C ARG A 338 21.62 28.48 -46.27
N VAL A 339 21.47 28.96 -47.51
CA VAL A 339 21.68 30.36 -47.96
C VAL A 339 20.83 31.39 -47.17
N PHE A 340 19.82 30.93 -46.41
CA PHE A 340 18.92 31.74 -45.60
C PHE A 340 19.18 31.70 -44.08
N SER A 341 20.29 31.11 -43.62
CA SER A 341 20.69 31.12 -42.20
C SER A 341 21.66 32.28 -41.90
N LEU A 342 21.54 32.90 -40.73
CA LEU A 342 22.45 33.94 -40.20
C LEU A 342 23.95 33.55 -40.32
N LYS A 343 24.28 32.25 -40.28
CA LYS A 343 25.64 31.71 -40.48
C LYS A 343 26.17 31.85 -41.93
N GLY A 344 25.29 31.90 -42.93
CA GLY A 344 25.68 32.09 -44.35
C GLY A 344 26.00 33.56 -44.69
N MET A 345 25.53 34.51 -43.87
CA MET A 345 25.87 35.92 -44.00
C MET A 345 27.21 36.26 -43.33
N THR A 346 27.54 35.59 -42.22
CA THR A 346 28.81 35.81 -41.51
C THR A 346 30.03 35.23 -42.26
N SER A 347 29.87 34.12 -42.99
CA SER A 347 30.94 33.55 -43.83
C SER A 347 31.35 34.44 -45.02
N LYS A 348 30.44 35.31 -45.49
CA LYS A 348 30.74 36.33 -46.50
C LYS A 348 31.40 37.59 -45.93
N LEU A 349 31.30 37.81 -44.62
CA LEU A 349 31.80 39.01 -43.92
C LEU A 349 33.13 38.78 -43.19
N PHE A 350 33.44 37.55 -42.75
CA PHE A 350 34.62 37.23 -41.94
C PHE A 350 35.68 36.36 -42.65
N GLY A 351 35.52 36.07 -43.94
CA GLY A 351 36.44 35.26 -44.73
C GLY A 351 36.07 33.76 -44.76
N GLN A 352 36.50 33.07 -45.82
CA GLN A 352 36.35 31.63 -45.95
C GLN A 352 37.12 30.93 -44.83
N GLU A 353 36.43 30.10 -44.06
CA GLU A 353 37.03 29.21 -43.06
C GLU A 353 38.18 28.41 -43.69
N SER A 354 39.34 28.35 -43.04
CA SER A 354 40.49 27.63 -43.60
C SER A 354 40.17 26.14 -43.69
N GLN A 355 40.76 25.45 -44.67
CA GLN A 355 40.54 24.02 -44.85
C GLN A 355 40.94 23.22 -43.60
N GLU A 356 42.01 23.64 -42.92
CA GLU A 356 42.49 23.06 -41.66
C GLU A 356 41.50 23.25 -40.49
N GLN A 357 40.83 24.41 -40.40
CA GLN A 357 39.79 24.66 -39.39
C GLN A 357 38.54 23.79 -39.62
N ARG A 358 38.15 23.59 -40.88
CA ARG A 358 37.03 22.71 -41.24
C ARG A 358 37.34 21.25 -40.92
N GLU A 359 38.54 20.78 -41.24
CA GLU A 359 39.02 19.43 -40.92
C GLU A 359 39.06 19.18 -39.41
N SER A 360 39.56 20.15 -38.63
CA SER A 360 39.54 20.09 -37.16
C SER A 360 38.12 20.00 -36.57
N ARG A 361 37.17 20.79 -37.09
CA ARG A 361 35.75 20.74 -36.66
C ARG A 361 35.07 19.43 -37.04
N LEU A 362 35.39 18.88 -38.21
CA LEU A 362 34.88 17.57 -38.63
C LEU A 362 35.40 16.47 -37.69
N ALA A 363 36.69 16.48 -37.36
CA ALA A 363 37.26 15.54 -36.40
C ALA A 363 36.64 15.66 -35.00
N ALA A 364 36.40 16.88 -34.52
CA ALA A 364 35.73 17.11 -33.23
C ALA A 364 34.25 16.64 -33.25
N LEU A 365 33.54 16.85 -34.36
CA LEU A 365 32.19 16.32 -34.53
C LEU A 365 32.17 14.80 -34.62
N ASP A 366 33.16 14.18 -35.27
CA ASP A 366 33.29 12.73 -35.34
C ASP A 366 33.46 12.13 -33.96
N GLN A 367 34.32 12.71 -33.13
CA GLN A 367 34.46 12.31 -31.74
C GLN A 367 33.14 12.47 -30.97
N SER A 368 32.46 13.62 -31.11
CA SER A 368 31.18 13.86 -30.41
C SER A 368 30.03 12.96 -30.89
N ILE A 369 30.06 12.54 -32.15
CA ILE A 369 29.13 11.55 -32.70
C ILE A 369 29.42 10.17 -32.09
N GLN A 370 30.69 9.78 -31.99
CA GLN A 370 31.07 8.51 -31.35
C GLN A 370 30.61 8.48 -29.88
N GLU A 371 30.88 9.54 -29.11
CA GLU A 371 30.40 9.68 -27.73
C GLU A 371 28.86 9.64 -27.64
N GLY A 372 28.17 10.25 -28.63
CA GLY A 372 26.71 10.21 -28.72
C GLY A 372 26.17 8.82 -29.07
N GLU A 373 26.85 8.05 -29.91
CA GLU A 373 26.51 6.66 -30.23
C GLU A 373 26.65 5.76 -29.01
N GLU A 374 27.73 5.92 -28.24
CA GLU A 374 27.96 5.23 -26.97
C GLU A 374 26.86 5.57 -25.95
N THR A 375 26.52 6.85 -25.81
CA THR A 375 25.44 7.31 -24.91
C THR A 375 24.08 6.71 -25.29
N VAL A 376 23.74 6.68 -26.58
CA VAL A 376 22.50 6.06 -27.07
C VAL A 376 22.51 4.56 -26.80
N MET A 377 23.64 3.88 -27.00
CA MET A 377 23.77 2.46 -26.73
C MET A 377 23.59 2.14 -25.24
N GLU A 378 24.18 2.94 -24.35
CA GLU A 378 24.03 2.83 -22.89
C GLU A 378 22.55 3.03 -22.49
N LYS A 379 21.91 4.13 -22.90
CA LYS A 379 20.51 4.42 -22.57
C LYS A 379 19.53 3.41 -23.14
N ASN A 380 19.82 2.85 -24.31
CA ASN A 380 19.01 1.78 -24.90
C ASN A 380 19.15 0.47 -24.10
N THR A 381 20.33 0.19 -23.57
CA THR A 381 20.57 -0.97 -22.70
C THR A 381 19.85 -0.79 -21.37
N GLU A 382 20.00 0.37 -20.72
CA GLU A 382 19.29 0.73 -19.49
C GLU A 382 17.76 0.58 -19.65
N CYS A 383 17.20 1.10 -20.75
CA CYS A 383 15.76 1.00 -21.02
C CYS A 383 15.31 -0.47 -21.16
N LYS A 384 16.04 -1.29 -21.92
CA LYS A 384 15.71 -2.71 -22.11
C LYS A 384 15.79 -3.50 -20.82
N GLU A 385 16.83 -3.26 -20.01
CA GLU A 385 16.98 -3.92 -18.71
C GLU A 385 15.86 -3.53 -17.75
N PHE A 386 15.54 -2.23 -17.66
CA PHE A 386 14.43 -1.75 -16.85
C PHE A 386 13.10 -2.39 -17.27
N VAL A 387 12.80 -2.40 -18.57
CA VAL A 387 11.58 -3.00 -19.09
C VAL A 387 11.50 -4.48 -18.72
N ARG A 388 12.60 -5.24 -18.85
CA ARG A 388 12.63 -6.66 -18.50
C ARG A 388 12.37 -6.88 -17.01
N THR A 389 13.15 -6.24 -16.14
CA THR A 389 13.06 -6.45 -14.69
C THR A 389 11.76 -5.93 -14.10
N ALA A 390 11.27 -4.76 -14.56
CA ALA A 390 10.00 -4.23 -14.10
C ALA A 390 8.83 -5.12 -14.54
N TRP A 391 8.89 -5.71 -15.73
CA TRP A 391 7.80 -6.55 -16.21
C TRP A 391 7.69 -7.87 -15.45
N GLU A 392 8.82 -8.48 -15.10
CA GLU A 392 8.88 -9.65 -14.19
C GLU A 392 8.20 -9.33 -12.84
N ASP A 393 8.47 -8.14 -12.28
CA ASP A 393 7.86 -7.71 -11.03
C ASP A 393 6.35 -7.42 -11.16
N ILE A 394 5.95 -6.75 -12.25
CA ILE A 394 4.55 -6.44 -12.57
C ILE A 394 3.73 -7.72 -12.70
N GLU A 395 4.26 -8.77 -13.32
CA GLU A 395 3.56 -10.06 -13.45
C GLU A 395 3.34 -10.71 -12.10
N ARG A 396 4.37 -10.77 -11.25
CA ARG A 396 4.21 -11.25 -9.87
C ARG A 396 3.20 -10.41 -9.09
N PHE A 397 3.24 -9.08 -9.20
CA PHE A 397 2.28 -8.21 -8.51
C PHE A 397 0.85 -8.47 -8.98
N LYS A 398 0.63 -8.74 -10.28
CA LYS A 398 -0.71 -9.08 -10.79
C LYS A 398 -1.24 -10.35 -10.14
N GLU A 399 -0.43 -11.40 -10.03
CA GLU A 399 -0.83 -12.65 -9.38
C GLU A 399 -1.18 -12.43 -7.90
N GLN A 400 -0.35 -11.69 -7.18
CA GLN A 400 -0.61 -11.30 -5.78
C GLN A 400 -1.92 -10.52 -5.67
N LYS A 401 -2.08 -9.45 -6.47
CA LYS A 401 -3.28 -8.60 -6.49
C LYS A 401 -4.54 -9.39 -6.81
N ASP A 402 -4.49 -10.32 -7.76
CA ASP A 402 -5.63 -11.15 -8.14
C ASP A 402 -6.03 -12.11 -7.01
N LYS A 403 -5.05 -12.75 -6.37
CA LYS A 403 -5.26 -13.62 -5.22
C LYS A 403 -5.89 -12.86 -4.06
N ASP A 404 -5.28 -11.75 -3.66
CA ASP A 404 -5.65 -10.99 -2.48
C ASP A 404 -7.04 -10.34 -2.62
N LEU A 405 -7.30 -9.68 -3.76
CA LEU A 405 -8.62 -9.09 -4.00
C LEU A 405 -9.72 -10.17 -4.08
N ARG A 406 -9.40 -11.36 -4.62
CA ARG A 406 -10.33 -12.48 -4.62
C ARG A 406 -10.63 -12.95 -3.21
N GLU A 407 -9.61 -13.11 -2.36
CA GLU A 407 -9.78 -13.50 -0.96
C GLU A 407 -10.57 -12.45 -0.18
N ALA A 408 -10.26 -11.16 -0.35
CA ALA A 408 -11.01 -10.05 0.26
C ALA A 408 -12.50 -10.10 -0.11
N LEU A 409 -12.82 -10.27 -1.40
CA LEU A 409 -14.21 -10.35 -1.88
C LEU A 409 -14.95 -11.58 -1.35
N ILE A 410 -14.26 -12.72 -1.21
CA ILE A 410 -14.82 -13.93 -0.60
C ILE A 410 -15.12 -13.68 0.88
N SER A 411 -14.16 -13.11 1.62
CA SER A 411 -14.33 -12.77 3.04
C SER A 411 -15.50 -11.81 3.25
N TYR A 412 -15.65 -10.79 2.41
CA TYR A 412 -16.79 -9.88 2.44
C TYR A 412 -18.12 -10.63 2.22
N ALA A 413 -18.18 -11.54 1.25
CA ALA A 413 -19.40 -12.33 1.01
C ALA A 413 -19.74 -13.24 2.20
N ILE A 414 -18.75 -13.86 2.83
CA ILE A 414 -18.92 -14.69 4.03
C ILE A 414 -19.46 -13.86 5.19
N MET A 415 -18.87 -12.68 5.44
CA MET A 415 -19.32 -11.73 6.46
C MET A 415 -20.77 -11.30 6.22
N GLN A 416 -21.15 -10.95 4.98
CA GLN A 416 -22.52 -10.61 4.62
C GLN A 416 -23.50 -11.77 4.88
N ILE A 417 -23.11 -13.01 4.55
CA ILE A 417 -23.91 -14.21 4.85
C ILE A 417 -24.08 -14.40 6.35
N SER A 418 -23.00 -14.22 7.13
CA SER A 418 -23.03 -14.30 8.59
C SER A 418 -23.99 -13.28 9.19
N MET A 419 -23.90 -12.02 8.76
CA MET A 419 -24.83 -10.94 9.13
C MET A 419 -26.28 -11.31 8.83
N CYS A 420 -26.57 -11.77 7.60
CA CYS A 420 -27.92 -12.16 7.22
C CYS A 420 -28.46 -13.32 8.05
N LYS A 421 -27.63 -14.33 8.37
CA LYS A 421 -28.02 -15.46 9.23
C LYS A 421 -28.35 -15.00 10.65
N LYS A 422 -27.51 -14.13 11.24
CA LYS A 422 -27.78 -13.52 12.55
C LYS A 422 -29.12 -12.77 12.53
N GLY A 423 -29.36 -11.96 11.50
CA GLY A 423 -30.63 -11.25 11.32
C GLY A 423 -31.85 -12.17 11.22
N ILE A 424 -31.76 -13.25 10.43
CA ILE A 424 -32.84 -14.24 10.31
C ILE A 424 -33.13 -14.89 11.67
N GLN A 425 -32.10 -15.25 12.44
CA GLN A 425 -32.28 -15.86 13.75
C GLN A 425 -33.01 -14.92 14.70
N VAL A 426 -32.58 -13.66 14.79
CA VAL A 426 -33.22 -12.67 15.67
C VAL A 426 -34.68 -12.45 15.26
N TRP A 427 -34.96 -12.27 13.98
CA TRP A 427 -36.33 -12.06 13.50
C TRP A 427 -37.22 -13.29 13.69
N SER A 428 -36.67 -14.50 13.57
CA SER A 428 -37.41 -15.74 13.85
C SER A 428 -37.80 -15.83 15.32
N ASN A 429 -36.87 -15.54 16.22
CA ASN A 429 -37.13 -15.50 17.66
C ASN A 429 -38.19 -14.45 18.00
N ALA A 430 -38.05 -13.22 17.48
CA ALA A 430 -39.03 -12.15 17.69
C ALA A 430 -40.43 -12.54 17.18
N LYS A 431 -40.51 -13.18 16.01
CA LYS A 431 -41.78 -13.68 15.45
C LYS A 431 -42.43 -14.73 16.35
N GLU A 432 -41.64 -15.64 16.93
CA GLU A 432 -42.17 -16.62 17.89
C GLU A 432 -42.73 -15.95 19.14
N CYS A 433 -42.09 -14.88 19.63
CA CYS A 433 -42.62 -14.08 20.72
C CYS A 433 -43.99 -13.48 20.35
N PHE A 434 -44.11 -12.88 19.16
CA PHE A 434 -45.38 -12.31 18.69
C PHE A 434 -46.48 -13.35 18.47
N ASN A 435 -46.14 -14.59 18.09
CA ASN A 435 -47.13 -15.66 17.93
C ASN A 435 -47.63 -16.24 19.27
N LYS A 436 -46.90 -16.01 20.36
CA LYS A 436 -47.27 -16.46 21.72
C LYS A 436 -48.10 -15.42 22.47
N MET A 437 -48.12 -14.17 21.98
CA MET A 437 -49.04 -13.11 22.39
C MET A 437 -50.40 -13.33 21.73
#